data_AF-A0AAU3HNQ5-F1
#
_entry.id   AF-A0AAU3HNQ5-F1
#
_cell.length_a   1.000
_cell.length_b   1.000
_cell.length_c   1.000
_cell.angle_alpha   90.00
_cell.angle_beta   90.00
_cell.angle_gamma   90.00
#
_symmetry.space_group_name_H-M   'P 1'
#
loop_
_entity.id
_entity.type
_entity.pdbx_description
1 polymer ?
#
loop_
_entity_poly.entity_id
_entity_poly.type
_entity_poly.pdbx_seq_one_letter_code
_entity_poly.pdbx_strand_id
1 'polypeptide(L)'
;MTDDQRPIPASLQEFADGDESDLIVVAPWTGPAVDPETGMLREPIRGRHLVATSVGWPKPGHEPAAIQLNEAILKELYVRPGLLAVCLAISENNFNSTRSLSIWEDQAALRGFMKSKPHLAAARRVKELMFDWEGTHWDCEETTELPTFEESRHRLAAVRDPGPSEFASPGS
;
A
#
# COMPACT_ATOMS: atom_id res chain seq x y z
N MET A 1 -5.53 23.76 -8.44
CA MET A 1 -5.57 23.26 -9.83
C MET A 1 -6.41 22.00 -9.79
N THR A 2 -7.46 21.91 -10.60
CA THR A 2 -8.20 20.64 -10.74
C THR A 2 -7.27 19.61 -11.40
N ASP A 3 -7.38 18.34 -11.02
CA ASP A 3 -6.47 17.26 -11.43
C ASP A 3 -6.26 17.15 -12.97
N ASP A 4 -7.23 17.62 -13.75
CA ASP A 4 -7.28 17.60 -15.22
C ASP A 4 -6.16 18.34 -15.98
N GLN A 5 -5.27 19.08 -15.32
CA GLN A 5 -4.22 19.86 -16.01
C GLN A 5 -2.78 19.45 -15.69
N ARG A 6 -2.57 18.50 -14.78
CA ARG A 6 -1.21 18.06 -14.42
C ARG A 6 -0.72 17.02 -15.45
N PRO A 7 0.48 17.18 -16.04
CA PRO A 7 1.05 16.17 -16.93
C PRO A 7 1.17 14.83 -16.19
N ILE A 8 0.63 13.77 -16.79
CA ILE A 8 0.71 12.42 -16.23
C ILE A 8 2.18 11.96 -16.31
N PRO A 9 2.79 11.50 -15.19
CA PRO A 9 4.12 10.92 -15.18
C PRO A 9 4.29 9.80 -16.21
N ALA A 10 5.46 9.76 -16.84
CA ALA A 10 5.76 8.82 -17.92
C ALA A 10 6.32 7.48 -17.41
N SER A 11 6.61 7.36 -16.11
CA SER A 11 7.19 6.16 -15.52
C SER A 11 6.84 6.00 -14.04
N LEU A 12 6.98 4.77 -13.54
CA LEU A 12 6.88 4.46 -12.11
C LEU A 12 7.82 5.33 -11.26
N GLN A 13 9.03 5.59 -11.75
CA GLN A 13 10.00 6.43 -11.04
C GLN A 13 9.49 7.87 -10.90
N GLU A 14 8.93 8.46 -11.96
CA GLU A 14 8.37 9.81 -11.89
C GLU A 14 7.14 9.89 -10.97
N PHE A 15 6.31 8.84 -10.93
CA PHE A 15 5.23 8.73 -9.94
C PHE A 15 5.76 8.64 -8.50
N ALA A 16 6.80 7.84 -8.28
CA ALA A 16 7.42 7.67 -6.96
C ALA A 16 8.16 8.92 -6.46
N ASP A 17 8.69 9.74 -7.37
CA ASP A 17 9.33 11.03 -7.07
C ASP A 17 8.32 12.18 -6.88
N GLY A 18 7.03 11.90 -7.08
CA GLY A 18 5.95 12.87 -6.91
C GLY A 18 5.84 13.44 -5.49
N ASP A 19 5.29 14.65 -5.38
CA ASP A 19 5.13 15.34 -4.11
C ASP A 19 4.01 14.72 -3.26
N GLU A 20 4.39 14.21 -2.08
CA GLU A 20 3.46 13.71 -1.07
C GLU A 20 3.51 14.53 0.23
N SER A 21 3.78 15.82 0.12
CA SER A 21 3.73 16.77 1.25
C SER A 21 2.37 16.80 1.97
N ASP A 22 1.32 16.32 1.31
CA ASP A 22 -0.06 16.22 1.79
C ASP A 22 -0.47 14.78 2.18
N LEU A 23 0.48 13.86 2.35
CA LEU A 23 0.16 12.48 2.71
C LEU A 23 -0.63 12.44 4.04
N ILE A 24 -1.88 11.99 3.97
CA ILE A 24 -2.79 11.90 5.12
C ILE A 24 -3.10 10.44 5.40
N VAL A 25 -2.96 10.04 6.67
CA VAL A 25 -3.42 8.73 7.15
C VAL A 25 -4.95 8.73 7.16
N VAL A 26 -5.55 7.92 6.30
CA VAL A 26 -7.01 7.78 6.15
C VAL A 26 -7.56 6.59 6.92
N ALA A 27 -6.72 5.59 7.21
CA ALA A 27 -7.00 4.53 8.15
C ALA A 27 -5.77 4.37 9.06
N PRO A 28 -5.85 4.81 10.33
CA PRO A 28 -4.74 4.68 11.27
C PRO A 28 -4.42 3.21 11.54
N TRP A 29 -3.24 2.99 12.13
CA TRP A 29 -2.81 1.66 12.52
C TRP A 29 -3.88 0.92 13.32
N THR A 30 -4.21 -0.29 12.87
CA THR A 30 -5.16 -1.17 13.53
C THR A 30 -4.74 -2.62 13.34
N GLY A 31 -5.13 -3.48 14.27
CA GLY A 31 -4.84 -4.91 14.24
C GLY A 31 -4.51 -5.47 15.63
N PRO A 32 -4.28 -6.79 15.75
CA PRO A 32 -4.02 -7.44 17.03
C PRO A 32 -2.84 -6.87 17.84
N ALA A 33 -1.78 -6.41 17.15
CA ALA A 33 -0.59 -5.85 17.81
C ALA A 33 -0.75 -4.38 18.23
N VAL A 34 -1.82 -3.71 17.81
CA VAL A 34 -2.05 -2.28 18.05
C VAL A 34 -3.03 -2.09 19.21
N ASP A 35 -2.72 -1.15 20.09
CA ASP A 35 -3.61 -0.68 21.12
C ASP A 35 -4.62 0.31 20.50
N PRO A 36 -5.94 0.01 20.53
CA PRO A 36 -6.95 0.85 19.91
C PRO A 36 -7.13 2.21 20.60
N GLU A 37 -6.70 2.36 21.86
CA GLU A 37 -6.80 3.63 22.58
C GLU A 37 -5.69 4.60 22.20
N THR A 38 -4.48 4.09 22.00
CA THR A 38 -3.29 4.90 21.75
C THR A 38 -2.85 4.92 20.29
N GLY A 39 -3.27 3.94 19.48
CA GLY A 39 -2.79 3.73 18.11
C GLY A 39 -1.34 3.23 18.02
N MET A 40 -0.73 2.88 19.16
CA MET A 40 0.65 2.41 19.27
C MET A 40 0.71 0.88 19.38
N LEU A 41 1.90 0.30 19.29
CA LEU A 41 2.09 -1.12 19.63
C LEU A 41 1.72 -1.36 21.10
N ARG A 42 0.96 -2.44 21.36
CA ARG A 42 0.67 -2.89 22.74
C ARG A 42 1.95 -3.28 23.48
N GLU A 43 2.85 -3.92 22.75
CA GLU A 43 4.18 -4.33 23.18
C GLU A 43 5.08 -4.50 21.94
N PRO A 44 6.41 -4.51 22.08
CA PRO A 44 7.30 -4.84 20.98
C PRO A 44 6.98 -6.20 20.36
N ILE A 45 6.93 -6.26 19.04
CA ILE A 45 6.79 -7.53 18.31
C ILE A 45 8.16 -8.18 18.29
N ARG A 46 8.29 -9.37 18.90
CA ARG A 46 9.55 -10.11 19.03
C ARG A 46 9.54 -11.38 18.19
N GLY A 47 10.68 -11.71 17.62
CA GLY A 47 10.84 -12.85 16.73
C GLY A 47 10.59 -12.46 15.27
N ARG A 48 10.90 -13.39 14.36
CA ARG A 48 10.80 -13.15 12.93
C ARG A 48 9.36 -12.82 12.53
N HIS A 49 9.20 -11.71 11.84
CA HIS A 49 7.95 -11.25 11.24
C HIS A 49 8.25 -10.46 9.97
N LEU A 50 7.22 -9.98 9.29
CA LEU A 50 7.36 -9.39 7.97
C LEU A 50 6.58 -8.08 7.87
N VAL A 51 7.24 -7.03 7.39
CA VAL A 51 6.58 -5.77 7.03
C VAL A 51 6.40 -5.75 5.52
N ALA A 52 5.21 -5.33 5.07
CA ALA A 52 4.88 -5.19 3.67
C ALA A 52 4.28 -3.81 3.39
N THR A 53 4.62 -3.27 2.23
CA THR A 53 4.11 -1.98 1.75
C THR A 53 3.69 -2.07 0.30
N SER A 54 2.76 -1.20 -0.08
CA SER A 54 2.42 -0.96 -1.46
C SER A 54 2.04 0.49 -1.70
N VAL A 55 2.21 0.92 -2.95
CA VAL A 55 1.68 2.18 -3.46
C VAL A 55 1.04 1.96 -4.81
N GLY A 56 -0.05 2.68 -5.06
CA GLY A 56 -0.70 2.72 -6.35
C GLY A 56 -1.18 4.10 -6.71
N TRP A 57 -1.13 4.43 -8.00
CA TRP A 57 -1.59 5.70 -8.55
C TRP A 57 -2.86 5.46 -9.39
N PRO A 58 -4.06 5.67 -8.84
CA PRO A 58 -5.31 5.41 -9.55
C PRO A 58 -5.50 6.35 -10.75
N LYS A 59 -6.17 5.86 -11.78
CA LYS A 59 -6.66 6.69 -12.89
C LYS A 59 -7.95 7.41 -12.49
N PRO A 60 -8.16 8.66 -12.91
CA PRO A 60 -9.41 9.37 -12.69
C PRO A 60 -10.58 8.68 -13.42
N GLY A 61 -11.80 8.84 -12.89
CA GLY A 61 -13.03 8.32 -13.49
C GLY A 61 -13.32 6.84 -13.19
N HIS A 62 -12.46 6.17 -12.43
CA HIS A 62 -12.61 4.77 -12.01
C HIS A 62 -12.92 4.61 -10.52
N GLU A 63 -13.19 5.70 -9.80
CA GLU A 63 -13.35 5.75 -8.35
C GLU A 63 -14.40 4.76 -7.85
N PRO A 64 -15.62 4.66 -8.44
CA PRO A 64 -16.62 3.70 -7.94
C PRO A 64 -16.15 2.25 -7.99
N ALA A 65 -15.44 1.87 -9.05
CA ALA A 65 -14.90 0.52 -9.21
C ALA A 65 -13.73 0.25 -8.25
N ALA A 66 -12.85 1.25 -8.07
CA ALA A 66 -11.74 1.18 -7.13
C ALA A 66 -12.21 1.07 -5.68
N ILE A 67 -13.21 1.88 -5.29
CA ILE A 67 -13.83 1.86 -3.95
C ILE A 67 -14.37 0.46 -3.65
N GLN A 68 -15.17 -0.12 -4.54
CA GLN A 68 -15.78 -1.44 -4.32
C GLN A 68 -14.73 -2.55 -4.13
N LEU A 69 -13.65 -2.52 -4.94
CA LEU A 69 -12.56 -3.49 -4.81
C LEU A 69 -11.79 -3.29 -3.50
N ASN A 70 -11.49 -2.04 -3.14
CA ASN A 70 -10.79 -1.70 -1.91
C ASN A 70 -11.60 -2.12 -0.68
N GLU A 71 -12.91 -1.87 -0.64
CA GLU A 71 -13.77 -2.35 0.44
C GLU A 71 -13.72 -3.87 0.61
N ALA A 72 -13.74 -4.62 -0.49
CA ALA A 72 -13.64 -6.08 -0.46
C ALA A 72 -12.27 -6.56 0.03
N ILE A 73 -11.19 -5.87 -0.39
CA ILE A 73 -9.83 -6.15 0.07
C ILE A 73 -9.72 -5.89 1.57
N LEU A 74 -10.20 -4.74 2.06
CA LEU A 74 -10.09 -4.36 3.47
C LEU A 74 -10.90 -5.31 4.37
N LYS A 75 -12.10 -5.71 3.95
CA LYS A 75 -12.90 -6.71 4.67
C LYS A 75 -12.16 -8.04 4.85
N GLU A 76 -11.45 -8.49 3.82
CA GLU A 76 -10.61 -9.71 3.91
C GLU A 76 -9.36 -9.47 4.76
N LEU A 77 -8.70 -8.32 4.58
CA LEU A 77 -7.46 -7.98 5.26
C LEU A 77 -7.66 -7.98 6.78
N TYR A 78 -8.70 -7.29 7.28
CA TYR A 78 -8.93 -7.14 8.73
C TYR A 78 -9.26 -8.44 9.46
N VAL A 79 -9.71 -9.49 8.75
CA VAL A 79 -10.02 -10.79 9.35
C VAL A 79 -8.96 -11.84 9.04
N ARG A 80 -7.87 -11.46 8.38
CA ARG A 80 -6.88 -12.40 7.86
C ARG A 80 -6.03 -12.99 9.00
N PRO A 81 -5.93 -14.33 9.12
CA PRO A 81 -4.97 -14.95 10.01
C PRO A 81 -3.54 -14.52 9.66
N GLY A 82 -2.77 -14.16 10.69
CA GLY A 82 -1.39 -13.73 10.56
C GLY A 82 -1.18 -12.25 10.23
N LEU A 83 -2.23 -11.44 10.08
CA LEU A 83 -2.10 -9.99 10.08
C LEU A 83 -1.94 -9.49 11.53
N LEU A 84 -0.89 -8.72 11.78
CA LEU A 84 -0.60 -8.13 13.09
C LEU A 84 -1.02 -6.66 13.18
N ALA A 85 -0.81 -5.90 12.10
CA ALA A 85 -1.18 -4.50 12.02
C ALA A 85 -1.29 -4.03 10.56
N VAL A 86 -2.12 -3.02 10.28
CA VAL A 86 -2.20 -2.34 8.98
C VAL A 86 -2.53 -0.86 9.13
N CYS A 87 -2.01 -0.02 8.23
CA CYS A 87 -2.31 1.40 8.10
C CYS A 87 -2.42 1.79 6.61
N LEU A 88 -3.27 2.77 6.30
CA LEU A 88 -3.48 3.30 4.96
C LEU A 88 -3.37 4.82 4.95
N ALA A 89 -2.73 5.35 3.90
CA ALA A 89 -2.63 6.77 3.66
C ALA A 89 -2.90 7.12 2.19
N ILE A 90 -3.27 8.36 1.94
CA ILE A 90 -3.49 8.89 0.58
C ILE A 90 -2.78 10.23 0.45
N SER A 91 -2.21 10.50 -0.72
CA SER A 91 -1.71 11.83 -1.12
C SER A 91 -2.47 12.27 -2.38
N GLU A 92 -3.26 13.34 -2.26
CA GLU A 92 -4.03 13.91 -3.36
C GLU A 92 -3.09 14.63 -4.36
N ASN A 93 -2.04 15.27 -3.84
CA ASN A 93 -1.02 15.94 -4.63
C ASN A 93 -0.16 14.96 -5.45
N ASN A 94 -0.11 13.68 -5.13
CA ASN A 94 0.56 12.68 -5.96
C ASN A 94 -0.45 11.76 -6.66
N PHE A 95 -1.31 12.31 -7.51
CA PHE A 95 -2.28 11.54 -8.31
C PHE A 95 -3.16 10.62 -7.45
N ASN A 96 -3.61 11.10 -6.28
CA ASN A 96 -4.37 10.31 -5.32
C ASN A 96 -3.67 8.99 -4.94
N SER A 97 -2.33 9.01 -4.86
CA SER A 97 -1.56 7.82 -4.55
C SER A 97 -2.03 7.20 -3.24
N THR A 98 -2.32 5.91 -3.28
CA THR A 98 -2.79 5.16 -2.12
C THR A 98 -1.65 4.32 -1.58
N ARG A 99 -1.33 4.52 -0.30
CA ARG A 99 -0.23 3.85 0.41
C ARG A 99 -0.78 2.85 1.40
N SER A 100 -0.11 1.71 1.51
CA SER A 100 -0.35 0.74 2.59
C SER A 100 0.93 0.37 3.31
N LEU A 101 0.80 0.15 4.61
CA LEU A 101 1.80 -0.51 5.44
C LEU A 101 1.10 -1.59 6.24
N SER A 102 1.73 -2.76 6.35
CA SER A 102 1.19 -3.89 7.09
C SER A 102 2.28 -4.72 7.72
N ILE A 103 1.97 -5.32 8.87
CA ILE A 103 2.86 -6.22 9.60
C ILE A 103 2.19 -7.58 9.65
N TRP A 104 2.94 -8.62 9.32
CA TRP A 104 2.48 -10.00 9.19
C TRP A 104 3.35 -10.92 10.04
N GLU A 105 2.76 -11.99 10.57
CA GLU A 105 3.49 -13.04 11.29
C GLU A 105 4.60 -13.65 10.44
N ASP A 106 4.33 -13.91 9.15
CA ASP A 106 5.32 -14.45 8.23
C ASP A 106 4.95 -14.22 6.75
N GLN A 107 5.83 -14.69 5.85
CA GLN A 107 5.61 -14.61 4.41
C GLN A 107 4.44 -15.49 3.92
N ALA A 108 4.12 -16.58 4.61
CA ALA A 108 3.02 -17.46 4.23
C ALA A 108 1.67 -16.78 4.48
N ALA A 109 1.52 -16.06 5.58
CA ALA A 109 0.34 -15.25 5.90
C ALA A 109 0.10 -14.16 4.84
N LEU A 110 1.13 -13.35 4.52
CA LEU A 110 1.05 -12.34 3.47
C LEU A 110 0.69 -12.97 2.11
N ARG A 111 1.37 -14.05 1.71
CA ARG A 111 1.05 -14.76 0.44
C ARG A 111 -0.37 -15.32 0.44
N GLY A 112 -0.87 -15.77 1.58
CA GLY A 112 -2.25 -16.20 1.74
C GLY A 112 -3.24 -15.07 1.43
N PHE A 113 -2.98 -13.87 1.94
CA PHE A 113 -3.77 -12.68 1.62
C PHE A 113 -3.70 -12.29 0.13
N MET A 114 -2.49 -12.26 -0.45
CA MET A 114 -2.32 -11.93 -1.87
C MET A 114 -3.04 -12.90 -2.81
N LYS A 115 -3.22 -14.16 -2.38
CA LYS A 115 -3.95 -15.21 -3.11
C LYS A 115 -5.44 -15.27 -2.77
N SER A 116 -5.93 -14.40 -1.89
CA SER A 116 -7.35 -14.32 -1.57
C SER A 116 -8.16 -13.90 -2.81
N LYS A 117 -9.43 -14.32 -2.86
CA LYS A 117 -10.33 -13.95 -3.96
C LYS A 117 -10.44 -12.44 -4.19
N PRO A 118 -10.65 -11.58 -3.16
CA PRO A 118 -10.77 -10.14 -3.39
C PRO A 118 -9.46 -9.54 -3.90
N HIS A 119 -8.31 -9.94 -3.35
CA HIS A 119 -7.02 -9.46 -3.83
C HIS A 119 -6.75 -9.87 -5.29
N LEU A 120 -7.01 -11.12 -5.65
CA LEU A 120 -6.89 -11.59 -7.04
C LEU A 120 -7.86 -10.89 -8.00
N ALA A 121 -9.07 -10.54 -7.54
CA ALA A 121 -10.03 -9.78 -8.34
C ALA A 121 -9.51 -8.36 -8.66
N ALA A 122 -8.93 -7.68 -7.67
CA ALA A 122 -8.32 -6.36 -7.86
C ALA A 122 -7.05 -6.44 -8.74
N ALA A 123 -6.17 -7.40 -8.48
CA ALA A 123 -4.93 -7.59 -9.26
C ALA A 123 -5.19 -7.76 -10.76
N ARG A 124 -6.30 -8.43 -11.14
CA ARG A 124 -6.70 -8.58 -12.55
C ARG A 124 -7.11 -7.27 -13.23
N ARG A 125 -7.45 -6.25 -12.45
CA ARG A 125 -7.91 -4.94 -12.94
C ARG A 125 -6.91 -3.83 -12.70
N VAL A 126 -5.73 -4.13 -12.16
CA VAL A 126 -4.74 -3.09 -11.80
C VAL A 126 -4.37 -2.20 -13.00
N LYS A 127 -4.14 -2.79 -14.19
CA LYS A 127 -3.83 -2.01 -15.41
C LYS A 127 -5.01 -1.20 -15.94
N GLU A 128 -6.23 -1.63 -15.65
CA GLU A 128 -7.43 -0.86 -16.00
C GLU A 128 -7.52 0.36 -15.10
N LEU A 129 -7.37 0.16 -13.79
CA LEU A 129 -7.73 1.14 -12.75
C LEU A 129 -6.58 2.05 -12.29
N MET A 130 -5.33 1.65 -12.51
CA MET A 130 -4.14 2.34 -12.01
C MET A 130 -3.22 2.74 -13.16
N PHE A 131 -2.58 3.90 -13.06
CA PHE A 131 -1.45 4.26 -13.93
C PHE A 131 -0.27 3.32 -13.69
N ASP A 132 0.03 3.07 -12.41
CA ASP A 132 1.05 2.12 -12.00
C ASP A 132 0.80 1.63 -10.56
N TRP A 133 1.55 0.61 -10.16
CA TRP A 133 1.53 0.02 -8.83
C TRP A 133 2.90 -0.55 -8.50
N GLU A 134 3.32 -0.46 -7.24
CA GLU A 134 4.48 -1.19 -6.75
C GLU A 134 4.26 -1.65 -5.30
N GLY A 135 5.03 -2.65 -4.89
CA GLY A 135 5.00 -3.16 -3.54
C GLY A 135 6.26 -3.94 -3.21
N THR A 136 6.60 -3.96 -1.94
CA THR A 136 7.73 -4.74 -1.44
C THR A 136 7.46 -5.20 -0.01
N HIS A 137 8.32 -6.08 0.49
CA HIS A 137 8.29 -6.54 1.85
C HIS A 137 9.70 -6.84 2.36
N TRP A 138 9.87 -6.82 3.68
CA TRP A 138 11.13 -7.16 4.33
C TRP A 138 10.89 -7.91 5.64
N ASP A 139 11.83 -8.79 5.97
CA ASP A 139 11.85 -9.50 7.25
C ASP A 139 12.38 -8.56 8.36
N CYS A 140 11.78 -8.69 9.54
CA CYS A 140 12.22 -8.05 10.77
C CYS A 140 12.37 -9.10 11.88
N GLU A 141 13.29 -8.89 12.82
CA GLU A 141 13.46 -9.75 14.00
C GLU A 141 12.84 -9.16 15.26
N GLU A 142 12.70 -7.83 15.28
CA GLU A 142 12.05 -7.08 16.34
C GLU A 142 11.47 -5.79 15.76
N THR A 143 10.29 -5.38 16.24
CA THR A 143 9.67 -4.10 15.93
C THR A 143 9.20 -3.45 17.23
N THR A 144 9.90 -2.38 17.63
CA THR A 144 9.59 -1.59 18.83
C THR A 144 8.72 -0.38 18.54
N GLU A 145 8.68 0.07 17.27
CA GLU A 145 7.90 1.20 16.78
C GLU A 145 7.23 0.82 15.46
N LEU A 146 6.04 1.37 15.17
CA LEU A 146 5.33 1.08 13.92
C LEU A 146 6.12 1.62 12.72
N PRO A 147 6.22 0.87 11.60
CA PRO A 147 6.96 1.32 10.43
C PRO A 147 6.33 2.58 9.82
N THR A 148 7.15 3.40 9.16
CA THR A 148 6.73 4.70 8.62
C THR A 148 6.64 4.68 7.10
N PHE A 149 5.83 5.56 6.53
CA PHE A 149 5.75 5.71 5.08
C PHE A 149 7.06 6.24 4.48
N GLU A 150 7.87 6.98 5.25
CA GLU A 150 9.22 7.38 4.84
C GLU A 150 10.15 6.17 4.70
N GLU A 151 10.17 5.27 5.69
CA GLU A 151 10.91 4.00 5.57
C GLU A 151 10.42 3.23 4.34
N SER A 152 9.10 3.11 4.17
CA SER A 152 8.51 2.38 3.04
C SER A 152 8.98 2.93 1.68
N ARG A 153 9.12 4.25 1.56
CA ARG A 153 9.59 4.92 0.34
C ARG A 153 11.04 4.53 0.04
N HIS A 154 11.90 4.52 1.06
CA HIS A 154 13.28 4.07 0.91
C HIS A 154 13.37 2.59 0.52
N ARG A 155 12.53 1.74 1.10
CA ARG A 155 12.48 0.30 0.78
C ARG A 155 12.03 0.06 -0.66
N LEU A 156 10.99 0.76 -1.12
CA LEU A 156 10.51 0.68 -2.49
C LEU A 156 11.58 1.16 -3.48
N ALA A 157 12.19 2.32 -3.22
CA ALA A 157 13.26 2.85 -4.07
C ALA A 157 14.46 1.89 -4.21
N ALA A 158 14.82 1.18 -3.13
CA ALA A 158 15.93 0.24 -3.13
C ALA A 158 15.70 -1.03 -3.99
N VAL A 159 14.44 -1.39 -4.24
CA VAL A 159 14.09 -2.60 -5.01
C VAL A 159 13.50 -2.29 -6.39
N ARG A 160 13.30 -1.01 -6.72
CA ARG A 160 12.69 -0.61 -7.98
C ARG A 160 13.65 -0.89 -9.15
N ASP A 161 13.18 -1.71 -10.08
CA ASP A 161 13.94 -2.00 -11.29
C ASP A 161 14.01 -0.78 -12.22
N PRO A 162 15.15 -0.55 -12.90
CA PRO A 162 15.23 0.46 -13.93
C PRO A 162 14.43 0.02 -15.16
N GLY A 163 13.42 0.79 -15.56
CA GLY A 163 12.64 0.55 -16.76
C GLY A 163 11.13 0.58 -16.54
N PRO A 164 10.34 0.14 -17.52
CA PRO A 164 8.89 0.11 -17.39
C PRO A 164 8.44 -0.92 -16.36
N SER A 165 7.56 -0.53 -15.46
CA SER A 165 6.89 -1.40 -14.50
C SER A 165 6.06 -2.47 -15.20
N GLU A 166 5.94 -3.66 -14.60
CA GLU A 166 5.03 -4.71 -15.08
C GLU A 166 3.55 -4.28 -15.00
N PHE A 167 3.24 -3.31 -14.14
CA PHE A 167 1.91 -2.75 -13.91
C PHE A 167 1.66 -1.45 -14.67
N ALA A 168 2.68 -0.91 -15.35
CA ALA A 168 2.55 0.31 -16.14
C ALA A 168 1.36 0.20 -17.11
N SER A 169 0.48 1.21 -17.04
CA SER A 169 -0.61 1.38 -17.98
C SER A 169 -0.56 2.79 -18.56
N PRO A 170 -0.75 2.94 -19.88
CA PRO A 170 -0.89 4.25 -20.48
C PRO A 170 -2.11 4.97 -19.87
N GLY A 171 -1.97 6.29 -19.71
CA GLY A 171 -3.10 7.17 -19.45
C GLY A 171 -3.99 7.23 -20.69
N SER A 172 -5.27 6.89 -20.53
CA SER A 172 -6.31 7.06 -21.53
C SER A 172 -7.07 8.35 -21.28
#